data_AF-A0A165EBP5-F1
#
_entry.id   AF-A0A165EBP5-F1
#
_cell.length_a   1.000
_cell.length_b   1.000
_cell.length_c   1.000
_cell.angle_alpha   90.00
_cell.angle_beta   90.00
_cell.angle_gamma   90.00
#
_symmetry.space_group_name_H-M   'P 1'
#
loop_
_entity.id
_entity.type
_entity.pdbx_description
1 polymer ?
#
loop_
_entity_poly.entity_id
_entity_poly.type
_entity_poly.pdbx_seq_one_letter_code
_entity_poly.pdbx_strand_id
1 'polypeptide(L)'
;MLPSPVRSALDIKLALDHASKYLEPIGMCRTKMNLWERHYSGDYEEFSESESIEDAKSESRNEQGTETSTTDRAAASEDNKDRTGIRRLKKLYANRDPPLKDGVLGKPFSLDITRAGCEFSGEIVPQPSIDQSGENDMKVNDNRVSQWFENATVSPFGDVQAQENKVDENVRNAREILASEFRVSPDFLQEIATIWDQNFLPPGVRVEPYKIHLYGPGGKFRTHKDTPEKGLVGTFLVGLGDSTPGDGHLKVLDDYYRADAGTWVAFHPSVPHAVTRIEHGYRAVIAFKVFKREPVPGEEAITAPHDSLQEKTRSEMEHAFAAMHAPFGLLLEHQYCMGTTEFNGFDSMLRDAAVKVAQKHGGEVHFLPVLTMFDGYYYIDSVRSGPPQSKAPVYPLTEAHVNAILQVFRSKDVQSRYGEYNQGNRRLEITKLDVNTGQEWLNSLEDVPFYALDFEKNSLVWKEEIDEGAEYTGNEARPATEDSIYLSYAMVVIAEEEDGEERESENE
;
A
#
# COMPACT_ATOMS: atom_id res chain seq x y z
N MET A 1 2.57 4.44 -33.84
CA MET A 1 1.74 5.05 -32.78
C MET A 1 2.49 6.25 -32.26
N LEU A 2 1.86 7.42 -32.19
CA LEU A 2 2.45 8.53 -31.43
C LEU A 2 2.50 8.09 -29.96
N PRO A 3 3.54 8.45 -29.19
CA PRO A 3 3.55 8.17 -27.75
C PRO A 3 2.26 8.75 -27.17
N SER A 4 1.51 7.92 -26.44
CA SER A 4 0.35 8.40 -25.69
C SER A 4 0.80 9.61 -24.85
N PRO A 5 0.03 10.71 -24.81
CA PRO A 5 0.40 11.83 -23.95
C PRO A 5 0.62 11.32 -22.53
N VAL A 6 1.76 11.69 -21.94
CA VAL A 6 2.10 11.35 -20.55
C VAL A 6 0.96 11.84 -19.67
N ARG A 7 0.31 10.94 -18.94
CA ARG A 7 -0.78 11.31 -18.02
C ARG A 7 -0.18 12.00 -16.80
N SER A 8 -0.90 13.00 -16.30
CA SER A 8 -0.57 13.66 -15.03
C SER A 8 -1.23 12.93 -13.86
N ALA A 9 -0.74 13.15 -12.64
CA ALA A 9 -1.45 12.70 -11.43
C ALA A 9 -2.87 13.29 -11.36
N LEU A 10 -3.09 14.51 -11.89
CA LEU A 10 -4.42 15.11 -11.96
C LEU A 10 -5.38 14.33 -12.88
N ASP A 11 -4.87 13.77 -13.97
CA ASP A 11 -5.68 12.92 -14.86
C ASP A 11 -6.12 11.64 -14.14
N ILE A 12 -5.22 11.00 -13.39
CA ILE A 12 -5.55 9.82 -12.57
C ILE A 12 -6.56 10.19 -11.48
N LYS A 13 -6.36 11.31 -10.78
CA LYS A 13 -7.31 11.85 -9.80
C LYS A 13 -8.71 12.02 -10.39
N LEU A 14 -8.80 12.66 -11.56
CA LEU A 14 -10.07 12.88 -12.25
C LEU A 14 -10.75 11.56 -12.62
N ALA A 15 -9.97 10.56 -13.06
CA ALA A 15 -10.52 9.24 -13.31
C ALA A 15 -11.04 8.57 -12.04
N LEU A 16 -10.31 8.64 -10.92
CA LEU A 16 -10.71 8.09 -9.62
C LEU A 16 -12.02 8.69 -9.10
N ASP A 17 -12.17 10.02 -9.17
CA ASP A 17 -13.37 10.76 -8.73
C ASP A 17 -14.65 10.36 -9.48
N HIS A 18 -14.49 9.65 -10.60
CA HIS A 18 -15.55 9.39 -11.56
C HIS A 18 -15.71 7.92 -11.94
N ALA A 19 -14.77 7.05 -11.54
CA ALA A 19 -14.76 5.65 -11.90
C ALA A 19 -16.06 4.92 -11.52
N SER A 20 -16.53 5.03 -10.26
CA SER A 20 -17.74 4.32 -9.81
C SER A 20 -19.01 4.75 -10.55
N LYS A 21 -19.04 6.00 -11.05
CA LYS A 21 -20.16 6.52 -11.84
C LYS A 21 -20.20 5.92 -13.24
N TYR A 22 -19.05 5.81 -13.89
CA TYR A 22 -18.97 5.50 -15.32
C TYR A 22 -18.60 4.06 -15.64
N LEU A 23 -17.88 3.38 -14.76
CA LEU A 23 -17.42 2.01 -14.98
C LEU A 23 -18.40 1.02 -14.40
N GLU A 24 -18.47 -0.17 -14.99
CA GLU A 24 -19.17 -1.30 -14.39
C GLU A 24 -18.26 -1.98 -13.36
N PRO A 25 -18.83 -2.47 -12.24
CA PRO A 25 -18.07 -3.25 -11.29
C PRO A 25 -17.81 -4.65 -11.86
N ILE A 26 -16.62 -5.18 -11.62
CA ILE A 26 -16.26 -6.57 -11.95
C ILE A 26 -16.60 -7.54 -10.82
N GLY A 27 -17.04 -7.03 -9.66
CA GLY A 27 -17.31 -7.86 -8.50
C GLY A 27 -17.64 -7.09 -7.23
N MET A 28 -17.65 -7.80 -6.10
CA MET A 28 -18.02 -7.28 -4.77
C MET A 28 -16.99 -7.65 -3.70
N CYS A 29 -16.55 -6.67 -2.90
CA CYS A 29 -15.64 -6.90 -1.78
C CYS A 29 -16.37 -7.49 -0.58
N ARG A 30 -16.43 -8.82 -0.51
CA ARG A 30 -17.05 -9.59 0.59
C ARG A 30 -16.42 -9.27 1.94
N THR A 31 -15.12 -9.03 1.98
CA THR A 31 -14.44 -8.69 3.24
C THR A 31 -14.96 -7.40 3.85
N LYS A 32 -15.13 -6.34 3.05
CA LYS A 32 -15.65 -5.05 3.56
C LYS A 32 -17.12 -5.15 3.96
N MET A 33 -17.94 -5.85 3.18
CA MET A 33 -19.34 -6.10 3.52
C MET A 33 -19.46 -6.84 4.87
N ASN A 34 -18.68 -7.90 5.06
CA ASN A 34 -18.67 -8.66 6.31
C ASN A 34 -18.17 -7.84 7.51
N LEU A 35 -17.17 -6.97 7.32
CA LEU A 35 -16.71 -6.06 8.38
C LEU A 35 -17.82 -5.10 8.83
N TRP A 36 -18.57 -4.55 7.88
CA TRP A 36 -19.72 -3.70 8.17
C TRP A 36 -20.81 -4.44 8.93
N GLU A 37 -21.21 -5.61 8.43
CA GLU A 37 -22.24 -6.42 9.06
C GLU A 37 -21.89 -6.77 10.50
N ARG A 38 -20.64 -7.16 10.76
CA ARG A 38 -20.15 -7.45 12.13
C ARG A 38 -20.14 -6.22 13.04
N HIS A 39 -19.75 -5.06 12.52
CA HIS A 39 -19.72 -3.83 13.32
C HIS A 39 -21.12 -3.41 13.79
N TYR A 40 -22.16 -3.67 12.98
CA TYR A 40 -23.52 -3.21 13.24
C TYR A 40 -24.52 -4.29 13.66
N SER A 41 -24.18 -5.59 13.58
CA SER A 41 -25.08 -6.66 14.03
C SER A 41 -25.22 -6.73 15.56
N GLY A 42 -24.37 -6.03 16.31
CA GLY A 42 -24.37 -6.09 17.78
C GLY A 42 -23.76 -7.38 18.33
N ASP A 43 -23.30 -8.28 17.47
CA ASP A 43 -22.50 -9.47 17.83
C ASP A 43 -21.04 -9.05 18.13
N TYR A 44 -20.88 -8.11 19.05
CA TYR A 44 -19.63 -7.87 19.77
C TYR A 44 -19.39 -9.00 20.79
N GLU A 45 -19.57 -10.26 20.40
CA GLU A 45 -18.84 -11.32 21.09
C GLU A 45 -17.37 -11.10 20.75
N GLU A 46 -16.68 -10.54 21.73
CA GLU A 46 -15.25 -10.28 21.78
C GLU A 46 -14.53 -11.52 21.24
N PHE A 47 -14.09 -11.45 19.98
CA PHE A 47 -13.37 -12.52 19.32
C PHE A 47 -12.03 -12.65 20.04
N SER A 48 -12.01 -13.42 21.13
CA SER A 48 -10.77 -13.99 21.60
C SER A 48 -10.26 -14.80 20.41
N GLU A 49 -9.08 -14.47 19.88
CA GLU A 49 -8.43 -15.21 18.80
C GLU A 49 -8.18 -16.71 19.15
N SER A 50 -8.63 -17.15 20.32
CA SER A 50 -8.67 -18.52 20.81
C SER A 50 -9.88 -19.35 20.38
N GLU A 51 -10.76 -18.91 19.46
CA GLU A 51 -11.67 -19.87 18.82
C GLU A 51 -10.86 -20.91 18.03
N SER A 52 -10.73 -22.03 18.73
CA SER A 52 -9.88 -23.15 18.51
C SER A 52 -10.14 -23.81 17.18
N ILE A 53 -9.04 -24.26 16.60
CA ILE A 53 -8.82 -25.19 15.49
C ILE A 53 -9.71 -26.48 15.47
N GLU A 54 -10.68 -26.65 16.38
CA GLU A 54 -11.47 -27.87 16.53
C GLU A 54 -12.71 -27.99 15.64
N ASP A 55 -13.19 -26.91 15.01
CA ASP A 55 -14.40 -26.95 14.17
C ASP A 55 -14.23 -27.70 12.84
N ALA A 56 -13.00 -28.11 12.48
CA ALA A 56 -12.79 -28.98 11.32
C ALA A 56 -13.13 -30.47 11.60
N LYS A 57 -13.61 -30.85 12.79
CA LYS A 57 -13.88 -32.26 13.15
C LYS A 57 -15.31 -32.58 13.57
N SER A 58 -16.24 -31.62 13.63
CA SER A 58 -17.58 -31.85 14.21
C SER A 58 -18.75 -31.93 13.22
N GLU A 59 -18.54 -31.89 11.90
CA GLU A 59 -19.62 -31.95 10.89
C GLU A 59 -20.06 -33.38 10.51
N SER A 60 -20.37 -34.22 11.51
CA SER A 60 -21.02 -35.50 11.26
C SER A 60 -22.18 -35.76 12.23
N ARG A 61 -23.23 -34.93 12.21
CA ARG A 61 -24.54 -35.37 12.73
C ARG A 61 -25.71 -34.45 12.34
N ASN A 62 -26.69 -35.09 11.73
CA ASN A 62 -28.11 -34.71 11.55
C ASN A 62 -28.45 -33.71 10.44
N GLU A 63 -28.63 -34.23 9.22
CA GLU A 63 -29.57 -33.67 8.25
C GLU A 63 -30.82 -34.56 8.17
N GLN A 64 -31.93 -34.08 8.72
CA GLN A 64 -33.27 -34.57 8.38
C GLN A 64 -34.24 -33.38 8.31
N GLY A 65 -34.67 -33.07 7.08
CA GLY A 65 -35.92 -32.36 6.81
C GLY A 65 -35.79 -30.91 6.35
N THR A 66 -35.80 -30.67 5.04
CA THR A 66 -36.90 -30.03 4.27
C THR A 66 -36.39 -29.67 2.87
N GLU A 67 -37.03 -30.23 1.85
CA GLU A 67 -36.68 -30.06 0.43
C GLU A 67 -37.23 -28.73 -0.11
N THR A 68 -36.48 -27.64 0.00
CA THR A 68 -36.70 -26.45 -0.83
C THR A 68 -35.37 -25.76 -1.14
N SER A 69 -35.12 -25.53 -2.43
CA SER A 69 -33.98 -24.81 -3.04
C SER A 69 -32.62 -25.53 -3.01
N THR A 70 -32.31 -26.28 -4.08
CA THR A 70 -31.01 -26.93 -4.29
C THR A 70 -29.92 -25.95 -4.76
N THR A 71 -30.27 -24.76 -5.26
CA THR A 71 -29.31 -23.78 -5.78
C THR A 71 -28.60 -23.00 -4.67
N ASP A 72 -29.28 -22.70 -3.56
CA ASP A 72 -28.69 -21.91 -2.47
C ASP A 72 -27.66 -22.70 -1.66
N ARG A 73 -27.79 -24.03 -1.61
CA ARG A 73 -26.85 -24.92 -0.91
C ARG A 73 -25.49 -25.01 -1.60
N ALA A 74 -25.44 -24.95 -2.93
CA ALA A 74 -24.18 -24.99 -3.67
C ALA A 74 -23.35 -23.72 -3.44
N ALA A 75 -23.98 -22.55 -3.60
CA ALA A 75 -23.34 -21.26 -3.36
C ALA A 75 -22.84 -21.08 -1.91
N ALA A 76 -23.61 -21.55 -0.92
CA ALA A 76 -23.18 -21.52 0.48
C ALA A 76 -21.97 -22.42 0.77
N SER A 77 -21.85 -23.56 0.06
CA SER A 77 -20.73 -24.48 0.18
C SER A 77 -19.44 -23.89 -0.42
N GLU A 78 -19.55 -23.21 -1.57
CA GLU A 78 -18.43 -22.53 -2.24
C GLU A 78 -17.89 -21.36 -1.40
N ASP A 79 -18.78 -20.50 -0.87
CA ASP A 79 -18.39 -19.40 0.03
C ASP A 79 -17.61 -19.91 1.25
N ASN A 80 -18.00 -21.07 1.81
CA ASN A 80 -17.32 -21.65 2.96
C ASN A 80 -15.87 -22.09 2.65
N LYS A 81 -15.63 -22.61 1.44
CA LYS A 81 -14.29 -23.04 1.02
C LYS A 81 -13.38 -21.84 0.76
N ASP A 82 -13.87 -20.80 0.08
CA ASP A 82 -13.13 -19.56 -0.11
C ASP A 82 -12.77 -18.91 1.22
N ARG A 83 -13.72 -18.87 2.16
CA ARG A 83 -13.46 -18.37 3.52
C ARG A 83 -12.40 -19.19 4.25
N THR A 84 -12.30 -20.49 3.97
CA THR A 84 -11.24 -21.33 4.52
C THR A 84 -9.88 -20.97 3.94
N GLY A 85 -9.77 -20.77 2.62
CA GLY A 85 -8.56 -20.28 1.95
C GLY A 85 -8.13 -18.91 2.48
N ILE A 86 -9.05 -17.95 2.52
CA ILE A 86 -8.81 -16.61 3.05
C ILE A 86 -8.40 -16.64 4.52
N ARG A 87 -9.03 -17.47 5.37
CA ARG A 87 -8.64 -17.62 6.78
C ARG A 87 -7.20 -18.12 6.91
N ARG A 88 -6.76 -19.03 6.04
CA ARG A 88 -5.36 -19.51 6.00
C ARG A 88 -4.42 -18.38 5.59
N LEU A 89 -4.72 -17.68 4.50
CA LEU A 89 -3.91 -16.53 4.05
C LEU A 89 -3.81 -15.45 5.13
N LYS A 90 -4.90 -15.14 5.85
CA LYS A 90 -4.89 -14.20 6.97
C LYS A 90 -3.96 -14.62 8.11
N LYS A 91 -3.89 -15.92 8.43
CA LYS A 91 -2.95 -16.44 9.44
C LYS A 91 -1.50 -16.29 8.98
N LEU A 92 -1.21 -16.57 7.71
CA LEU A 92 0.13 -16.34 7.14
C LEU A 92 0.50 -14.86 7.17
N TYR A 93 -0.46 -14.01 6.82
CA TYR A 93 -0.33 -12.57 6.83
C TYR A 93 -0.07 -12.02 8.24
N ALA A 94 -0.77 -12.52 9.26
CA ALA A 94 -0.56 -12.08 10.64
C ALA A 94 0.82 -12.50 11.20
N ASN A 95 1.39 -13.58 10.70
CA ASN A 95 2.67 -14.15 11.16
C ASN A 95 3.91 -13.64 10.40
N ARG A 96 3.73 -12.76 9.41
CA ARG A 96 4.83 -12.25 8.60
C ARG A 96 5.62 -11.16 9.32
N ASP A 97 6.76 -10.79 8.74
CA ASP A 97 7.52 -9.65 9.20
C ASP A 97 6.71 -8.34 9.13
N PRO A 98 6.77 -7.49 10.17
CA PRO A 98 6.05 -6.22 10.20
C PRO A 98 6.45 -5.33 9.00
N PRO A 99 5.55 -4.43 8.57
CA PRO A 99 5.77 -3.52 7.43
C PRO A 99 6.88 -2.46 7.68
N LEU A 100 7.52 -2.55 8.83
CA LEU A 100 8.45 -1.62 9.44
C LEU A 100 9.41 -2.43 10.32
N LYS A 101 10.69 -2.07 10.30
CA LYS A 101 11.72 -2.57 11.20
C LYS A 101 12.62 -1.43 11.63
N ASP A 102 13.19 -1.56 12.80
CA ASP A 102 14.13 -0.60 13.35
C ASP A 102 15.30 -1.33 14.03
N GLY A 103 16.33 -0.56 14.35
CA GLY A 103 17.47 -1.07 15.07
C GLY A 103 18.59 -0.04 15.22
N VAL A 104 19.78 -0.54 15.49
CA VAL A 104 21.00 0.27 15.65
C VAL A 104 22.07 -0.32 14.74
N LEU A 105 22.79 0.55 14.04
CA LEU A 105 23.93 0.14 13.21
C LEU A 105 25.02 -0.48 14.08
N GLY A 106 25.63 -1.55 13.59
CA GLY A 106 26.66 -2.28 14.33
C GLY A 106 28.02 -1.59 14.32
N LYS A 107 28.23 -0.61 13.44
CA LYS A 107 29.52 0.06 13.21
C LYS A 107 29.34 1.56 12.93
N PRO A 108 30.37 2.38 13.20
CA PRO A 108 30.42 3.76 12.71
C PRO A 108 30.36 3.84 11.19
N PHE A 109 29.80 4.94 10.68
CA PHE A 109 29.80 5.26 9.25
C PHE A 109 30.32 6.68 9.01
N SER A 110 30.98 6.88 7.86
CA SER A 110 31.50 8.19 7.47
C SER A 110 30.40 9.05 6.82
N LEU A 111 30.34 10.32 7.22
CA LEU A 111 29.46 11.33 6.64
C LEU A 111 30.29 12.59 6.30
N ASP A 112 30.12 13.07 5.08
CA ASP A 112 30.70 14.32 4.59
C ASP A 112 29.57 15.23 4.11
N ILE A 113 29.39 16.40 4.75
CA ILE A 113 28.43 17.44 4.39
C ILE A 113 29.23 18.64 3.90
N THR A 114 28.91 19.09 2.69
CA THR A 114 29.61 20.17 1.97
C THR A 114 28.83 21.48 1.95
N ARG A 115 27.59 21.48 2.46
CA ARG A 115 26.72 22.65 2.51
C ARG A 115 27.29 23.74 3.42
N ALA A 116 27.33 24.96 2.91
CA ALA A 116 27.79 26.13 3.65
C ALA A 116 27.01 26.34 4.96
N GLY A 117 27.72 26.43 6.10
CA GLY A 117 27.16 26.55 7.44
C GLY A 117 26.74 25.22 8.08
N CYS A 118 26.71 24.13 7.31
CA CYS A 118 26.42 22.77 7.78
C CYS A 118 27.61 21.82 7.61
N GLU A 119 28.81 22.33 7.36
CA GLU A 119 29.97 21.50 7.00
C GLU A 119 30.30 20.49 8.10
N PHE A 120 30.52 19.25 7.68
CA PHE A 120 30.89 18.16 8.57
C PHE A 120 31.67 17.12 7.79
N SER A 121 32.77 16.63 8.34
CA SER A 121 33.52 15.51 7.75
C SER A 121 34.04 14.66 8.89
N GLY A 122 33.41 13.52 9.13
CA GLY A 122 33.78 12.63 10.23
C GLY A 122 32.96 11.36 10.28
N GLU A 123 33.15 10.59 11.34
CA GLU A 123 32.36 9.39 11.61
C GLU A 123 31.16 9.72 12.50
N ILE A 124 30.03 9.08 12.20
CA ILE A 124 28.88 9.00 13.09
C ILE A 124 28.99 7.67 13.83
N VAL A 125 29.22 7.74 15.14
CA VAL A 125 29.31 6.57 16.01
C VAL A 125 27.91 6.25 16.51
N PRO A 126 27.42 5.01 16.33
CA PRO A 126 26.14 4.60 16.87
C PRO A 126 26.10 4.76 18.39
N GLN A 127 25.13 5.52 18.88
CA GLN A 127 24.91 5.77 20.30
C GLN A 127 23.46 5.43 20.60
N PRO A 128 23.15 4.19 21.01
CA PRO A 128 21.82 3.88 21.52
C PRO A 128 21.55 4.78 22.73
N SER A 129 20.30 5.25 22.85
CA SER A 129 19.80 6.04 23.97
C SER A 129 19.81 5.23 25.26
N ILE A 130 21.00 4.96 25.79
CA ILE A 130 21.17 4.46 27.15
C ILE A 130 21.28 5.73 28.00
N ASP A 131 20.44 5.82 29.03
CA ASP A 131 20.27 6.90 30.01
C ASP A 131 21.55 7.34 30.78
N GLN A 132 22.75 7.01 30.30
CA GLN A 132 24.00 7.13 31.02
C GLN A 132 25.20 7.61 30.18
N SER A 133 25.01 8.07 28.94
CA SER A 133 26.09 8.80 28.26
C SER A 133 26.26 10.18 28.91
N GLY A 134 27.50 10.56 29.21
CA GLY A 134 27.79 11.77 29.98
C GLY A 134 27.29 13.03 29.28
N GLU A 135 26.81 14.01 30.05
CA GLU A 135 26.21 15.29 29.58
C GLU A 135 26.98 16.00 28.45
N ASN A 136 28.28 15.74 28.29
CA ASN A 136 29.12 16.38 27.29
C ASN A 136 28.85 15.90 25.86
N ASP A 137 28.57 14.60 25.63
CA ASP A 137 28.38 14.07 24.27
C ASP A 137 27.03 14.50 23.68
N MET A 138 25.97 14.53 24.51
CA MET A 138 24.68 15.12 24.15
C MET A 138 24.84 16.58 23.71
N LYS A 139 25.52 17.41 24.51
CA LYS A 139 25.69 18.85 24.20
C LYS A 139 26.42 19.09 22.88
N VAL A 140 27.39 18.23 22.51
CA VAL A 140 28.10 18.36 21.23
C VAL A 140 27.19 18.04 20.06
N ASN A 141 26.38 16.98 20.16
CA ASN A 141 25.45 16.60 19.10
C ASN A 141 24.34 17.65 18.92
N ASP A 142 23.79 18.16 20.02
CA ASP A 142 22.75 19.19 20.02
C ASP A 142 23.22 20.47 19.32
N ASN A 143 24.44 20.92 19.62
CA ASN A 143 25.03 22.11 18.99
C ASN A 143 25.23 21.91 17.48
N ARG A 144 25.63 20.71 17.05
CA ARG A 144 25.81 20.38 15.64
C ARG A 144 24.47 20.37 14.88
N VAL A 145 23.47 19.65 15.40
CA VAL A 145 22.17 19.51 14.73
C VAL A 145 21.44 20.85 14.66
N SER A 146 21.49 21.65 15.74
CA SER A 146 20.92 23.01 15.72
C SER A 146 21.62 23.92 14.71
N GLN A 147 22.97 23.89 14.64
CA GLN A 147 23.71 24.63 13.63
C GLN A 147 23.30 24.23 12.20
N TRP A 148 23.17 22.92 11.93
CA TRP A 148 22.71 22.44 10.63
C TRP A 148 21.31 22.94 10.30
N PHE A 149 20.38 22.90 11.26
CA PHE A 149 19.02 23.38 11.07
C PHE A 149 18.97 24.86 10.67
N GLU A 150 19.75 25.72 11.34
CA GLU A 150 19.76 27.15 11.07
C GLU A 150 20.33 27.52 9.69
N ASN A 151 21.17 26.66 9.10
CA ASN A 151 21.85 26.92 7.82
C ASN A 151 21.28 26.08 6.65
N ALA A 152 20.42 25.10 6.94
CA ALA A 152 19.79 24.25 5.94
C ALA A 152 18.67 24.97 5.16
N THR A 153 18.30 24.46 3.98
CA THR A 153 17.25 25.06 3.14
C THR A 153 15.89 24.70 3.72
N VAL A 154 14.89 25.56 3.56
CA VAL A 154 13.49 25.21 3.85
C VAL A 154 13.08 24.01 2.99
N SER A 155 12.58 22.95 3.63
CA SER A 155 12.19 21.73 2.94
C SER A 155 10.74 21.87 2.44
N PRO A 156 10.50 21.87 1.12
CA PRO A 156 9.15 21.95 0.57
C PRO A 156 8.41 20.60 0.72
N PHE A 157 7.12 20.56 0.40
CA PHE A 157 6.37 19.32 0.19
C PHE A 157 5.64 19.37 -1.16
N GLY A 158 5.34 18.21 -1.73
CA GLY A 158 4.60 18.14 -2.99
C GLY A 158 3.09 18.22 -2.78
N ASP A 159 2.45 19.21 -3.40
CA ASP A 159 0.99 19.32 -3.46
C ASP A 159 0.49 18.66 -4.76
N VAL A 160 -0.08 17.46 -4.63
CA VAL A 160 -0.64 16.72 -5.77
C VAL A 160 -1.78 17.49 -6.42
N GLN A 161 -2.59 18.23 -5.66
CA GLN A 161 -3.75 18.93 -6.19
C GLN A 161 -3.33 20.15 -7.01
N ALA A 162 -2.39 20.96 -6.48
CA ALA A 162 -1.90 22.16 -7.15
C ALA A 162 -0.81 21.87 -8.18
N GLN A 163 -0.29 20.65 -8.20
CA GLN A 163 0.74 20.21 -9.12
C GLN A 163 2.06 20.98 -8.97
N GLU A 164 2.45 21.32 -7.74
CA GLU A 164 3.66 22.07 -7.44
C GLU A 164 4.23 21.73 -6.05
N ASN A 165 5.50 22.09 -5.84
CA ASN A 165 6.11 22.05 -4.51
C ASN A 165 5.77 23.33 -3.74
N LYS A 166 5.21 23.18 -2.53
CA LYS A 166 4.78 24.29 -1.68
C LYS A 166 5.58 24.34 -0.39
N VAL A 167 5.60 25.53 0.20
CA VAL A 167 6.05 25.78 1.57
C VAL A 167 4.84 26.27 2.36
N ASP A 168 4.34 25.40 3.24
CA ASP A 168 3.25 25.68 4.18
C ASP A 168 3.62 25.04 5.52
N GLU A 169 3.95 25.89 6.49
CA GLU A 169 4.38 25.48 7.83
C GLU A 169 3.29 24.71 8.60
N ASN A 170 2.02 24.82 8.19
CA ASN A 170 0.94 24.05 8.78
C ASN A 170 0.96 22.58 8.36
N VAL A 171 1.55 22.28 7.20
CA VAL A 171 1.72 20.93 6.66
C VAL A 171 3.10 20.40 7.00
N ARG A 172 4.14 21.20 6.70
CA ARG A 172 5.54 20.83 6.87
C ARG A 172 6.35 22.04 7.31
N ASN A 173 6.96 21.93 8.48
CA ASN A 173 7.97 22.86 8.96
C ASN A 173 9.25 22.06 9.20
N ALA A 174 10.13 22.07 8.20
CA ALA A 174 11.37 21.31 8.20
C ALA A 174 12.44 22.04 7.38
N ARG A 175 13.68 21.60 7.57
CA ARG A 175 14.83 21.98 6.76
C ARG A 175 15.44 20.74 6.11
N GLU A 176 16.18 20.93 5.02
CA GLU A 176 16.85 19.85 4.32
C GLU A 176 18.24 20.21 3.80
N ILE A 177 19.06 19.15 3.66
CA ILE A 177 20.33 19.14 2.93
C ILE A 177 20.20 18.09 1.84
N LEU A 178 20.38 18.46 0.58
CA LEU A 178 20.13 17.58 -0.57
C LEU A 178 21.25 16.55 -0.74
N ALA A 179 20.96 15.40 -1.39
CA ALA A 179 21.96 14.38 -1.72
C ALA A 179 23.20 14.91 -2.48
N SER A 180 23.08 16.01 -3.24
CA SER A 180 24.22 16.64 -3.90
C SER A 180 25.18 17.35 -2.94
N GLU A 181 24.74 17.63 -1.72
CA GLU A 181 25.45 18.39 -0.70
C GLU A 181 26.04 17.51 0.41
N PHE A 182 25.81 16.19 0.39
CA PHE A 182 26.46 15.26 1.31
C PHE A 182 26.86 13.94 0.63
N ARG A 183 27.74 13.19 1.29
CA ARG A 183 28.22 11.89 0.83
C ARG A 183 28.33 10.94 2.00
N VAL A 184 28.10 9.66 1.71
CA VAL A 184 28.37 8.53 2.60
C VAL A 184 29.25 7.52 1.88
N SER A 185 29.89 6.62 2.62
CA SER A 185 30.75 5.61 2.02
C SER A 185 29.94 4.54 1.26
N PRO A 186 30.49 3.95 0.18
CA PRO A 186 29.88 2.80 -0.49
C PRO A 186 29.64 1.61 0.44
N ASP A 187 30.56 1.36 1.38
CA ASP A 187 30.43 0.29 2.37
C ASP A 187 29.18 0.47 3.25
N PHE A 188 28.83 1.72 3.58
CA PHE A 188 27.62 1.99 4.36
C PHE A 188 26.35 1.74 3.56
N LEU A 189 26.33 2.09 2.27
CA LEU A 189 25.20 1.75 1.39
C LEU A 189 25.01 0.24 1.27
N GLN A 190 26.11 -0.51 1.22
CA GLN A 190 26.08 -1.97 1.20
C GLN A 190 25.58 -2.54 2.53
N GLU A 191 25.95 -1.95 3.67
CA GLU A 191 25.41 -2.33 4.98
C GLU A 191 23.89 -2.12 5.04
N ILE A 192 23.38 -0.98 4.58
CA ILE A 192 21.93 -0.73 4.51
C ILE A 192 21.24 -1.76 3.62
N ALA A 193 21.80 -2.08 2.45
CA ALA A 193 21.25 -3.09 1.56
C ALA A 193 21.22 -4.48 2.23
N THR A 194 22.25 -4.84 2.98
CA THR A 194 22.29 -6.09 3.74
C THR A 194 21.27 -6.11 4.88
N ILE A 195 21.07 -5.00 5.60
CA ILE A 195 20.02 -4.89 6.62
C ILE A 195 18.64 -5.06 5.96
N TRP A 196 18.42 -4.43 4.82
CA TRP A 196 17.16 -4.59 4.07
C TRP A 196 16.92 -6.05 3.70
N ASP A 197 17.89 -6.72 3.07
CA ASP A 197 17.79 -8.11 2.63
C ASP A 197 17.49 -9.10 3.77
N GLN A 198 17.90 -8.77 5.00
CA GLN A 198 17.64 -9.58 6.19
C GLN A 198 16.23 -9.39 6.78
N ASN A 199 15.56 -8.29 6.43
CA ASN A 199 14.37 -7.82 7.14
C ASN A 199 13.15 -7.63 6.24
N PHE A 200 13.35 -7.50 4.93
CA PHE A 200 12.32 -7.11 3.97
C PHE A 200 12.42 -7.91 2.67
N LEU A 201 11.34 -7.84 1.89
CA LEU A 201 11.26 -8.38 0.53
C LEU A 201 10.92 -7.26 -0.47
N PRO A 202 11.49 -7.29 -1.70
CA PRO A 202 12.45 -8.28 -2.20
C PRO A 202 13.88 -8.04 -1.67
N PRO A 203 14.73 -9.09 -1.65
CA PRO A 203 16.16 -8.94 -1.39
C PRO A 203 16.89 -8.42 -2.64
N GLY A 204 18.18 -8.14 -2.51
CA GLY A 204 19.02 -7.69 -3.61
C GLY A 204 18.66 -6.28 -4.03
N VAL A 205 18.69 -5.34 -3.09
CA VAL A 205 18.31 -3.95 -3.34
C VAL A 205 19.50 -3.03 -3.66
N ARG A 206 19.18 -1.89 -4.26
CA ARG A 206 20.07 -0.76 -4.48
C ARG A 206 19.62 0.39 -3.57
N VAL A 207 20.56 0.95 -2.81
CA VAL A 207 20.28 2.03 -1.85
C VAL A 207 20.86 3.34 -2.38
N GLU A 208 20.06 4.40 -2.36
CA GLU A 208 20.48 5.74 -2.76
C GLU A 208 20.31 6.76 -1.62
N PRO A 209 21.37 7.55 -1.30
CA PRO A 209 21.20 8.74 -0.48
C PRO A 209 20.23 9.71 -1.14
N TYR A 210 19.34 10.31 -0.35
CA TYR A 210 18.31 11.18 -0.87
C TYR A 210 18.36 12.58 -0.28
N LYS A 211 18.20 12.72 1.04
CA LYS A 211 18.32 14.00 1.75
C LYS A 211 18.56 13.79 3.23
N ILE A 212 19.11 14.81 3.88
CA ILE A 212 19.10 14.93 5.35
C ILE A 212 17.91 15.78 5.74
N HIS A 213 17.02 15.25 6.57
CA HIS A 213 15.90 15.96 7.16
C HIS A 213 16.26 16.52 8.52
N LEU A 214 15.94 17.80 8.72
CA LEU A 214 16.21 18.53 9.94
C LEU A 214 14.91 19.16 10.46
N TYR A 215 14.65 18.96 11.74
CA TYR A 215 13.51 19.57 12.44
C TYR A 215 14.02 20.26 13.70
N GLY A 216 13.43 21.42 14.01
CA GLY A 216 13.69 22.21 15.22
C GLY A 216 12.38 22.62 15.88
N PRO A 217 12.38 23.59 16.80
CA PRO A 217 11.16 24.06 17.47
C PRO A 217 10.06 24.50 16.50
N GLY A 218 8.84 24.04 16.74
CA GLY A 218 7.68 24.18 15.86
C GLY A 218 7.71 23.27 14.61
N GLY A 219 8.80 22.53 14.40
CA GLY A 219 9.00 21.63 13.28
C GLY A 219 8.03 20.45 13.32
N LYS A 220 7.51 20.06 12.16
CA LYS A 220 6.55 18.95 12.01
C LYS A 220 6.43 18.51 10.56
N PHE A 221 5.82 17.35 10.38
CA PHE A 221 5.29 16.88 9.12
C PHE A 221 4.01 16.09 9.39
N ARG A 222 2.89 16.51 8.79
CA ARG A 222 1.65 15.73 8.81
C ARG A 222 1.84 14.31 8.29
N THR A 223 0.92 13.43 8.68
CA THR A 223 0.85 12.06 8.18
C THR A 223 0.81 12.04 6.66
N HIS A 224 1.70 11.27 6.05
CA HIS A 224 1.81 11.10 4.62
C HIS A 224 2.36 9.71 4.28
N LYS A 225 2.38 9.41 2.99
CA LYS A 225 3.12 8.30 2.39
C LYS A 225 4.25 8.87 1.54
N ASP A 226 5.28 8.08 1.31
CA ASP A 226 6.34 8.51 0.39
C ASP A 226 5.80 8.62 -1.02
N THR A 227 6.37 9.49 -1.83
CA THR A 227 5.94 9.57 -3.23
C THR A 227 6.38 8.30 -3.94
N PRO A 228 5.47 7.58 -4.61
CA PRO A 228 5.87 6.38 -5.30
C PRO A 228 6.86 6.71 -6.43
N GLU A 229 7.76 5.77 -6.69
CA GLU A 229 8.64 5.80 -7.85
C GLU A 229 8.79 4.39 -8.40
N LYS A 230 9.00 4.26 -9.71
CA LYS A 230 9.19 2.97 -10.35
C LYS A 230 10.37 2.23 -9.70
N GLY A 231 10.09 1.02 -9.19
CA GLY A 231 11.08 0.17 -8.53
C GLY A 231 11.44 0.58 -7.10
N LEU A 232 10.83 1.63 -6.53
CA LEU A 232 11.00 1.98 -5.12
C LEU A 232 10.31 0.91 -4.25
N VAL A 233 11.08 0.27 -3.38
CA VAL A 233 10.60 -0.81 -2.50
C VAL A 233 10.59 -0.41 -1.03
N GLY A 234 11.28 0.68 -0.67
CA GLY A 234 11.40 1.12 0.72
C GLY A 234 12.03 2.48 0.91
N THR A 235 11.86 2.97 2.13
CA THR A 235 12.57 4.11 2.70
C THR A 235 13.36 3.62 3.90
N PHE A 236 14.62 4.04 3.99
CA PHE A 236 15.51 3.70 5.10
C PHE A 236 16.02 5.01 5.73
N LEU A 237 15.74 5.20 7.02
CA LEU A 237 16.07 6.40 7.77
C LEU A 237 17.18 6.08 8.77
N VAL A 238 18.21 6.92 8.84
CA VAL A 238 19.31 6.79 9.80
C VAL A 238 19.42 8.06 10.63
N GLY A 239 19.38 7.92 11.95
CA GLY A 239 19.54 9.00 12.91
C GLY A 239 20.94 9.58 12.92
N LEU A 240 21.02 10.91 12.94
CA LEU A 240 22.27 11.68 13.10
C LEU A 240 22.37 12.37 14.46
N GLY A 241 21.24 12.51 15.15
CA GLY A 241 21.12 13.17 16.43
C GLY A 241 19.68 13.62 16.70
N ASP A 242 19.27 13.45 17.95
CA ASP A 242 17.96 13.83 18.43
C ASP A 242 18.07 14.40 19.84
N SER A 243 17.85 15.71 19.99
CA SER A 243 17.88 16.41 21.27
C SER A 243 16.49 16.68 21.83
N THR A 244 15.47 16.12 21.21
CA THR A 244 14.09 16.27 21.64
C THR A 244 13.80 15.39 22.87
N PRO A 245 12.90 15.83 23.77
CA PRO A 245 12.49 15.02 24.91
C PRO A 245 11.54 13.88 24.52
N GLY A 246 11.58 12.78 25.27
CA GLY A 246 10.64 11.66 25.15
C GLY A 246 11.05 10.60 24.13
N ASP A 247 10.08 9.83 23.65
CA ASP A 247 10.28 8.61 22.85
C ASP A 247 10.56 8.88 21.36
N GLY A 248 10.69 10.15 20.98
CA GLY A 248 10.96 10.60 19.62
C GLY A 248 9.74 11.14 18.89
N HIS A 249 9.98 11.71 17.71
CA HIS A 249 8.97 12.44 16.95
C HIS A 249 8.59 11.82 15.61
N LEU A 250 9.36 10.84 15.10
CA LEU A 250 8.94 10.09 13.93
C LEU A 250 7.88 9.09 14.36
N LYS A 251 6.65 9.31 13.91
CA LYS A 251 5.54 8.36 14.08
C LYS A 251 5.42 7.53 12.81
N VAL A 252 5.58 6.21 12.92
CA VAL A 252 5.32 5.27 11.81
C VAL A 252 4.29 4.28 12.33
N LEU A 253 3.12 4.21 11.68
CA LEU A 253 1.96 3.52 12.23
C LEU A 253 1.63 4.03 13.65
N ASP A 254 1.67 3.17 14.66
CA ASP A 254 1.35 3.50 16.06
C ASP A 254 2.58 3.72 16.95
N ASP A 255 3.78 3.53 16.40
CA ASP A 255 5.06 3.59 17.13
C ASP A 255 5.80 4.92 16.92
N TYR A 256 6.64 5.29 17.90
CA TYR A 256 7.44 6.50 17.90
C TYR A 256 8.93 6.18 17.93
N TYR A 257 9.70 6.92 17.13
CA TYR A 257 11.12 6.67 16.93
C TYR A 257 11.96 7.94 17.09
N ARG A 258 13.05 7.79 17.85
CA ARG A 258 14.13 8.78 17.98
C ARG A 258 15.09 8.71 16.79
N ALA A 259 15.74 9.82 16.50
CA ALA A 259 16.81 9.91 15.51
C ALA A 259 18.21 9.95 16.14
N ASP A 260 18.43 9.21 17.22
CA ASP A 260 19.75 9.15 17.85
C ASP A 260 20.82 8.64 16.86
N ALA A 261 22.08 8.99 17.10
CA ALA A 261 23.14 8.69 16.15
C ALA A 261 23.22 7.18 15.87
N GLY A 262 23.08 6.78 14.60
CA GLY A 262 23.17 5.39 14.15
C GLY A 262 21.96 4.51 14.47
N THR A 263 20.89 5.03 15.09
CA THR A 263 19.59 4.32 15.06
C THR A 263 19.04 4.35 13.64
N TRP A 264 18.29 3.34 13.26
CA TRP A 264 17.66 3.29 11.95
C TRP A 264 16.22 2.79 12.03
N VAL A 265 15.43 3.24 11.07
CA VAL A 265 14.02 2.86 10.89
C VAL A 265 13.79 2.68 9.39
N ALA A 266 13.24 1.55 8.99
CA ALA A 266 13.01 1.20 7.59
C ALA A 266 11.58 0.70 7.40
N PHE A 267 10.92 1.12 6.32
CA PHE A 267 9.54 0.75 6.03
C PHE A 267 9.25 0.80 4.53
N HIS A 268 8.16 0.14 4.11
CA HIS A 268 7.68 0.23 2.73
C HIS A 268 7.11 1.62 2.41
N PRO A 269 7.21 2.11 1.16
CA PRO A 269 6.86 3.50 0.81
C PRO A 269 5.38 3.85 1.05
N SER A 270 4.51 2.84 1.02
CA SER A 270 3.07 2.98 1.25
C SER A 270 2.69 3.06 2.74
N VAL A 271 3.65 2.90 3.66
CA VAL A 271 3.41 2.95 5.12
C VAL A 271 3.20 4.41 5.55
N PRO A 272 2.03 4.74 6.14
CA PRO A 272 1.77 6.08 6.68
C PRO A 272 2.75 6.44 7.80
N HIS A 273 3.33 7.64 7.70
CA HIS A 273 4.24 8.16 8.70
C HIS A 273 4.15 9.68 8.82
N ALA A 274 4.56 10.21 9.97
CA ALA A 274 4.51 11.62 10.31
C ALA A 274 5.72 12.03 11.16
N VAL A 275 6.00 13.32 11.23
CA VAL A 275 6.85 13.89 12.28
C VAL A 275 5.97 14.75 13.16
N THR A 276 5.75 14.31 14.41
CA THR A 276 4.95 15.08 15.36
C THR A 276 5.62 16.42 15.67
N ARG A 277 4.85 17.36 16.19
CA ARG A 277 5.34 18.70 16.45
C ARG A 277 6.43 18.68 17.52
N ILE A 278 7.59 19.23 17.18
CA ILE A 278 8.71 19.41 18.09
C ILE A 278 8.51 20.73 18.85
N GLU A 279 8.35 20.68 20.16
CA GLU A 279 8.26 21.89 20.99
C GLU A 279 9.66 22.37 21.43
N HIS A 280 10.58 21.43 21.68
CA HIS A 280 11.94 21.70 22.14
C HIS A 280 12.95 20.73 21.51
N GLY A 281 14.17 21.21 21.29
CA GLY A 281 15.26 20.42 20.72
C GLY A 281 15.25 20.41 19.19
N TYR A 282 16.13 19.57 18.63
CA TYR A 282 16.34 19.42 17.21
C TYR A 282 16.57 17.94 16.85
N ARG A 283 16.22 17.58 15.63
CA ARG A 283 16.27 16.21 15.12
C ARG A 283 16.86 16.18 13.72
N ALA A 284 17.80 15.27 13.47
CA ALA A 284 18.43 15.06 12.16
C ALA A 284 18.39 13.58 11.73
N VAL A 285 17.98 13.33 10.49
CA VAL A 285 17.97 11.99 9.87
C VAL A 285 18.50 12.06 8.45
N ILE A 286 19.32 11.08 8.03
CA ILE A 286 19.54 10.80 6.62
C ILE A 286 18.42 9.90 6.12
N ALA A 287 17.74 10.31 5.07
CA ALA A 287 16.82 9.46 4.31
C ALA A 287 17.53 8.84 3.11
N PHE A 288 17.32 7.54 2.93
CA PHE A 288 17.73 6.76 1.79
C PHE A 288 16.51 6.17 1.09
N LYS A 289 16.56 6.13 -0.24
CA LYS A 289 15.60 5.38 -1.05
C LYS A 289 16.15 4.01 -1.35
N VAL A 290 15.30 3.00 -1.18
CA VAL A 290 15.64 1.60 -1.45
C VAL A 290 14.91 1.17 -2.70
N PHE A 291 15.66 0.84 -3.75
CA PHE A 291 15.14 0.40 -5.03
C PHE A 291 15.41 -1.09 -5.24
N LYS A 292 14.52 -1.77 -5.94
CA LYS A 292 14.82 -3.09 -6.48
C LYS A 292 16.02 -2.99 -7.43
N ARG A 293 16.95 -3.94 -7.35
CA ARG A 293 18.05 -4.02 -8.32
C ARG A 293 17.49 -4.48 -9.65
N GLU A 294 17.75 -3.70 -10.71
CA GLU A 294 17.46 -4.14 -12.07
C GLU A 294 18.38 -5.31 -12.43
N PRO A 295 17.85 -6.37 -13.06
CA PRO A 295 18.68 -7.48 -13.51
C PRO A 295 19.69 -6.97 -14.55
N VAL A 296 20.98 -7.11 -14.25
CA VAL A 296 22.04 -6.78 -15.20
C VAL A 296 22.09 -7.89 -16.25
N PRO A 297 21.99 -7.59 -17.56
CA PRO A 297 22.07 -8.62 -18.60
C PRO A 297 23.34 -9.46 -18.46
N GLY A 298 23.20 -10.76 -18.22
CA GLY A 298 24.31 -11.70 -18.07
C GLY A 298 24.78 -11.93 -16.64
N GLU A 299 24.27 -11.21 -15.64
CA GLU A 299 24.36 -11.65 -14.25
C GLU A 299 23.20 -12.61 -13.96
N GLU A 300 23.50 -13.81 -13.47
CA GLU A 300 22.47 -14.68 -12.90
C GLU A 300 21.81 -13.91 -11.76
N ALA A 301 20.48 -13.86 -11.74
CA ALA A 301 19.74 -13.28 -10.64
C ALA A 301 20.26 -13.92 -9.36
N ILE A 302 20.77 -13.11 -8.43
CA ILE A 302 21.18 -13.57 -7.11
C ILE A 302 19.90 -14.10 -6.47
N THR A 303 19.68 -15.41 -6.57
CA THR A 303 18.68 -16.09 -5.77
C THR A 303 19.22 -15.99 -4.35
N ALA A 304 18.69 -15.03 -3.58
CA ALA A 304 18.91 -15.00 -2.16
C ALA A 304 18.69 -16.44 -1.65
N PRO A 305 19.62 -17.00 -0.84
CA PRO A 305 19.52 -18.37 -0.39
C PRO A 305 18.11 -18.56 0.14
N HIS A 306 17.34 -19.42 -0.53
CA HIS A 306 15.93 -19.63 -0.21
C HIS A 306 15.84 -19.98 1.27
N ASP A 307 15.41 -19.01 2.08
CA ASP A 307 15.18 -19.27 3.48
C ASP A 307 14.10 -20.35 3.55
N SER A 308 14.40 -21.43 4.26
CA SER A 308 13.46 -22.51 4.56
C SER A 308 12.10 -21.99 5.05
N LEU A 309 12.07 -20.83 5.72
CA LEU A 309 10.85 -20.18 6.17
C LEU A 309 10.01 -19.60 5.02
N GLN A 310 10.64 -18.96 4.04
CA GLN A 310 9.93 -18.44 2.87
C GLN A 310 9.33 -19.58 2.04
N GLU A 311 10.07 -20.67 1.85
CA GLU A 311 9.58 -21.82 1.10
C GLU A 311 8.40 -22.50 1.79
N LYS A 312 8.48 -22.64 3.12
CA LYS A 312 7.35 -23.11 3.92
C LYS A 312 6.14 -22.18 3.75
N THR A 313 6.35 -20.88 3.82
CA THR A 313 5.27 -19.88 3.67
C THR A 313 4.64 -19.95 2.28
N ARG A 314 5.44 -20.07 1.20
CA ARG A 314 4.93 -20.27 -0.17
C ARG A 314 4.09 -21.54 -0.29
N SER A 315 4.56 -22.65 0.26
CA SER A 315 3.81 -23.92 0.28
C SER A 315 2.47 -23.77 1.01
N GLU A 316 2.44 -23.07 2.15
CA GLU A 316 1.20 -22.80 2.89
C GLU A 316 0.25 -21.87 2.11
N MET A 317 0.78 -20.89 1.35
CA MET A 317 -0.01 -20.05 0.43
C MET A 317 -0.61 -20.89 -0.70
N GLU A 318 0.16 -21.78 -1.33
CA GLU A 318 -0.32 -22.68 -2.39
C GLU A 318 -1.47 -23.55 -1.87
N HIS A 319 -1.35 -24.08 -0.65
CA HIS A 319 -2.43 -24.83 0.00
C HIS A 319 -3.67 -23.98 0.34
N ALA A 320 -3.51 -22.67 0.56
CA ALA A 320 -4.62 -21.77 0.77
C ALA A 320 -5.34 -21.46 -0.55
N PHE A 321 -4.60 -21.16 -1.61
CA PHE A 321 -5.17 -20.92 -2.95
C PHE A 321 -5.85 -22.15 -3.53
N ALA A 322 -5.28 -23.35 -3.35
CA ALA A 322 -5.91 -24.59 -3.79
C ALA A 322 -7.26 -24.91 -3.10
N ALA A 323 -7.60 -24.18 -2.03
CA ALA A 323 -8.90 -24.29 -1.35
C ALA A 323 -9.93 -23.27 -1.84
N MET A 324 -9.54 -22.31 -2.68
CA MET A 324 -10.39 -21.25 -3.23
C MET A 324 -10.94 -21.64 -4.62
N HIS A 325 -12.11 -21.12 -4.98
CA HIS A 325 -12.78 -21.39 -6.26
C HIS A 325 -12.63 -20.18 -7.17
N ALA A 326 -12.06 -20.37 -8.35
CA ALA A 326 -12.04 -19.33 -9.36
C ALA A 326 -13.45 -19.18 -10.00
N PRO A 327 -13.87 -17.97 -10.38
CA PRO A 327 -13.11 -16.73 -10.27
C PRO A 327 -13.13 -16.14 -8.84
N PHE A 328 -12.01 -15.57 -8.42
CA PHE A 328 -11.94 -14.79 -7.18
C PHE A 328 -10.93 -13.64 -7.28
N GLY A 329 -11.15 -12.61 -6.48
CA GLY A 329 -10.25 -11.48 -6.33
C GLY A 329 -9.65 -11.40 -4.93
N LEU A 330 -8.37 -11.04 -4.83
CA LEU A 330 -7.69 -10.73 -3.59
C LEU A 330 -7.08 -9.34 -3.68
N LEU A 331 -7.55 -8.41 -2.84
CA LEU A 331 -6.95 -7.09 -2.69
C LEU A 331 -5.55 -7.25 -2.08
N LEU A 332 -4.56 -6.67 -2.76
CA LEU A 332 -3.18 -6.68 -2.34
C LEU A 332 -2.97 -5.78 -1.12
N GLU A 333 -1.90 -6.04 -0.39
CA GLU A 333 -1.54 -5.26 0.78
C GLU A 333 -1.02 -3.90 0.40
N HIS A 334 0.03 -3.88 -0.41
CA HIS A 334 0.69 -2.66 -0.76
C HIS A 334 -0.09 -1.96 -1.87
N GLN A 335 0.16 -0.66 -1.95
CA GLN A 335 -0.38 0.18 -2.99
C GLN A 335 0.73 0.45 -3.99
N TYR A 336 0.33 0.54 -5.25
CA TYR A 336 1.27 0.62 -6.37
C TYR A 336 0.85 1.71 -7.35
N CYS A 337 1.78 2.13 -8.20
CA CYS A 337 1.46 3.01 -9.31
C CYS A 337 0.76 2.26 -10.41
N MET A 338 0.03 3.00 -11.23
CA MET A 338 -0.43 2.54 -12.55
C MET A 338 0.72 1.85 -13.31
N GLY A 339 0.43 0.73 -13.95
CA GLY A 339 1.42 -0.01 -14.76
C GLY A 339 2.43 -0.85 -13.96
N THR A 340 2.26 -0.97 -12.64
CA THR A 340 3.11 -1.86 -11.83
C THR A 340 2.90 -3.32 -12.23
N THR A 341 3.99 -4.01 -12.55
CA THR A 341 4.03 -5.44 -12.94
C THR A 341 4.81 -6.32 -11.95
N GLU A 342 5.48 -5.70 -10.99
CA GLU A 342 6.30 -6.36 -9.99
C GLU A 342 5.88 -5.86 -8.60
N PHE A 343 5.59 -6.80 -7.70
CA PHE A 343 5.07 -6.51 -6.39
C PHE A 343 6.14 -6.65 -5.31
N ASN A 344 5.91 -6.01 -4.17
CA ASN A 344 6.84 -6.00 -3.04
C ASN A 344 6.33 -6.90 -1.91
N GLY A 345 7.20 -7.21 -0.95
CA GLY A 345 6.74 -7.82 0.30
C GLY A 345 5.97 -9.13 0.13
N PHE A 346 4.87 -9.21 0.87
CA PHE A 346 3.97 -10.36 0.88
C PHE A 346 3.22 -10.54 -0.45
N ASP A 347 2.94 -9.44 -1.16
CA ASP A 347 2.23 -9.47 -2.45
C ASP A 347 3.04 -10.20 -3.54
N SER A 348 4.37 -10.08 -3.53
CA SER A 348 5.22 -10.85 -4.44
C SER A 348 5.10 -12.36 -4.20
N MET A 349 5.05 -12.78 -2.94
CA MET A 349 4.91 -14.20 -2.59
C MET A 349 3.52 -14.73 -2.95
N LEU A 350 2.47 -13.92 -2.73
CA LEU A 350 1.11 -14.23 -3.15
C LEU A 350 1.06 -14.45 -4.66
N ARG A 351 1.69 -13.57 -5.44
CA ARG A 351 1.76 -13.71 -6.90
C ARG A 351 2.39 -15.04 -7.31
N ASP A 352 3.57 -15.34 -6.80
CA ASP A 352 4.30 -16.55 -7.20
C ASP A 352 3.49 -17.82 -6.88
N ALA A 353 2.90 -17.87 -5.68
CA ALA A 353 2.07 -19.00 -5.25
C ALA A 353 0.77 -19.11 -6.07
N ALA A 354 0.07 -18.00 -6.31
CA ALA A 354 -1.17 -18.00 -7.08
C ALA A 354 -0.94 -18.41 -8.54
N VAL A 355 0.08 -17.85 -9.19
CA VAL A 355 0.44 -18.20 -10.58
C VAL A 355 0.75 -19.69 -10.69
N LYS A 356 1.52 -20.23 -9.76
CA LYS A 356 1.87 -21.67 -9.75
C LYS A 356 0.64 -22.56 -9.55
N VAL A 357 -0.29 -22.18 -8.67
CA VAL A 357 -1.54 -22.93 -8.45
C VAL A 357 -2.44 -22.84 -9.68
N ALA A 358 -2.64 -21.65 -10.24
CA ALA A 358 -3.48 -21.45 -11.42
C ALA A 358 -2.95 -22.27 -12.63
N GLN A 359 -1.64 -22.22 -12.90
CA GLN A 359 -1.01 -23.03 -13.95
C GLN A 359 -1.24 -24.54 -13.78
N LYS A 360 -1.25 -25.04 -12.54
CA LYS A 360 -1.50 -26.46 -12.24
C LYS A 360 -2.95 -26.86 -12.50
N HIS A 361 -3.88 -25.91 -12.41
CA HIS A 361 -5.32 -26.14 -12.47
C HIS A 361 -5.96 -25.61 -13.77
N GLY A 362 -5.16 -25.21 -14.78
CA GLY A 362 -5.69 -24.62 -16.01
C GLY A 362 -6.43 -23.32 -15.69
N GLY A 363 -5.75 -22.37 -15.06
CA GLY A 363 -6.29 -21.05 -14.75
C GLY A 363 -5.27 -19.97 -14.98
N GLU A 364 -5.75 -18.73 -15.02
CA GLU A 364 -4.91 -17.55 -15.20
C GLU A 364 -4.95 -16.64 -13.97
N VAL A 365 -3.87 -15.89 -13.77
CA VAL A 365 -3.78 -14.89 -12.71
C VAL A 365 -3.45 -13.55 -13.32
N HIS A 366 -4.31 -12.58 -13.08
CA HIS A 366 -4.19 -11.21 -13.54
C HIS A 366 -4.01 -10.27 -12.35
N PHE A 367 -3.29 -9.17 -12.58
CA PHE A 367 -3.12 -8.12 -11.59
C PHE A 367 -3.50 -6.79 -12.18
N LEU A 368 -4.32 -6.04 -11.47
CA LEU A 368 -4.79 -4.74 -11.95
C LEU A 368 -5.07 -3.77 -10.80
N PRO A 369 -4.90 -2.46 -11.03
CA PRO A 369 -5.42 -1.45 -10.13
C PRO A 369 -6.95 -1.53 -10.08
N VAL A 370 -7.50 -1.38 -8.88
CA VAL A 370 -8.95 -1.41 -8.61
C VAL A 370 -9.38 -0.28 -7.68
N LEU A 371 -10.66 0.10 -7.75
CA LEU A 371 -11.32 0.90 -6.73
C LEU A 371 -12.42 0.09 -6.05
N THR A 372 -12.63 0.34 -4.77
CA THR A 372 -13.82 -0.13 -4.07
C THR A 372 -14.67 1.08 -3.68
N MET A 373 -15.94 1.09 -4.08
CA MET A 373 -16.93 2.01 -3.52
C MET A 373 -17.68 1.26 -2.43
N PHE A 374 -17.97 1.92 -1.30
CA PHE A 374 -18.66 1.28 -0.19
C PHE A 374 -19.91 2.07 0.20
N ASP A 375 -21.05 1.40 0.20
CA ASP A 375 -22.33 1.92 0.68
C ASP A 375 -22.84 1.01 1.80
N GLY A 376 -23.11 1.57 2.97
CA GLY A 376 -23.63 0.84 4.13
C GLY A 376 -24.85 1.55 4.71
N TYR A 377 -25.85 0.79 5.13
CA TYR A 377 -27.01 1.30 5.85
C TYR A 377 -27.41 0.37 6.98
N TYR A 378 -27.76 0.97 8.12
CA TYR A 378 -28.25 0.26 9.30
C TYR A 378 -29.38 1.07 9.94
N TYR A 379 -30.36 0.37 10.53
CA TYR A 379 -31.46 0.99 11.23
C TYR A 379 -31.17 1.02 12.74
N ILE A 380 -31.23 2.20 13.35
CA ILE A 380 -31.03 2.38 14.81
C ILE A 380 -32.28 1.91 15.59
N ASP A 381 -33.46 1.93 14.97
CA ASP A 381 -34.72 1.62 15.64
C ASP A 381 -35.00 0.11 15.72
N SER A 382 -35.07 -0.41 16.95
CA SER A 382 -35.37 -1.81 17.27
C SER A 382 -36.70 -2.32 16.72
N VAL A 383 -37.64 -1.42 16.37
CA VAL A 383 -38.99 -1.81 15.93
C VAL A 383 -39.02 -2.17 14.44
N ARG A 384 -38.00 -1.79 13.65
CA ARG A 384 -37.88 -2.08 12.21
C ARG A 384 -36.49 -2.61 11.83
N SER A 385 -35.78 -3.26 12.75
CA SER A 385 -34.40 -3.71 12.52
C SER A 385 -34.35 -4.88 11.53
N GLY A 386 -34.23 -4.57 10.25
CA GLY A 386 -33.60 -5.47 9.30
C GLY A 386 -32.10 -5.60 9.62
N PRO A 387 -31.42 -6.68 9.17
CA PRO A 387 -29.98 -6.78 9.29
C PRO A 387 -29.30 -5.57 8.61
N PRO A 388 -28.10 -5.16 9.07
CA PRO A 388 -27.32 -4.15 8.35
C PRO A 388 -27.13 -4.61 6.91
N GLN A 389 -27.30 -3.70 5.97
CA GLN A 389 -27.16 -3.98 4.55
C GLN A 389 -26.00 -3.16 4.01
N SER A 390 -25.19 -3.77 3.15
CA SER A 390 -24.03 -3.10 2.58
C SER A 390 -23.76 -3.57 1.15
N LYS A 391 -23.06 -2.73 0.39
CA LYS A 391 -22.52 -3.02 -0.93
C LYS A 391 -21.10 -2.50 -0.99
N ALA A 392 -20.21 -3.29 -1.60
CA ALA A 392 -18.82 -2.91 -1.78
C ALA A 392 -18.33 -3.21 -3.21
N PRO A 393 -18.95 -2.64 -4.27
CA PRO A 393 -18.56 -2.92 -5.64
C PRO A 393 -17.09 -2.59 -5.91
N VAL A 394 -16.43 -3.46 -6.68
CA VAL A 394 -15.03 -3.33 -7.09
C VAL A 394 -14.97 -3.01 -8.58
N TYR A 395 -14.30 -1.92 -8.92
CA TYR A 395 -14.16 -1.41 -10.29
C TYR A 395 -12.72 -1.57 -10.78
N PRO A 396 -12.50 -2.05 -12.01
CA PRO A 396 -11.17 -2.07 -12.61
C PRO A 396 -10.74 -0.64 -12.98
N LEU A 397 -9.45 -0.33 -12.87
CA LEU A 397 -8.91 0.99 -13.22
C LEU A 397 -7.64 0.89 -14.06
N THR A 398 -7.65 0.06 -15.10
CA THR A 398 -6.52 -0.01 -16.03
C THR A 398 -6.34 1.31 -16.80
N GLU A 399 -5.21 1.44 -17.47
CA GLU A 399 -4.92 2.55 -18.39
C GLU A 399 -6.03 2.84 -19.41
N ALA A 400 -6.70 1.80 -19.91
CA ALA A 400 -7.82 1.92 -20.84
C ALA A 400 -9.03 2.60 -20.19
N HIS A 401 -9.35 2.22 -18.94
CA HIS A 401 -10.44 2.81 -18.16
C HIS A 401 -10.19 4.29 -17.88
N VAL A 402 -8.96 4.63 -17.45
CA VAL A 402 -8.54 6.02 -17.23
C VAL A 402 -8.73 6.83 -18.52
N ASN A 403 -8.22 6.32 -19.65
CA ASN A 403 -8.35 7.01 -20.94
C ASN A 403 -9.81 7.20 -21.37
N ALA A 404 -10.65 6.19 -21.20
CA ALA A 404 -12.06 6.27 -21.53
C ALA A 404 -12.78 7.34 -20.71
N ILE A 405 -12.54 7.39 -19.38
CA ILE A 405 -13.09 8.42 -18.51
C ILE A 405 -12.60 9.81 -18.94
N LEU A 406 -11.30 9.98 -19.15
CA LEU A 406 -10.73 11.26 -19.57
C LEU A 406 -11.26 11.72 -20.92
N GLN A 407 -11.47 10.82 -21.88
CA GLN A 407 -12.03 11.14 -23.19
C GLN A 407 -13.44 11.72 -23.05
N VAL A 408 -14.26 11.15 -22.17
CA VAL A 408 -15.59 11.67 -21.85
C VAL A 408 -15.49 13.07 -21.28
N PHE A 409 -14.61 13.30 -20.30
CA PHE A 409 -14.42 14.62 -19.66
C PHE A 409 -13.81 15.68 -20.57
N ARG A 410 -12.95 15.29 -21.50
CA ARG A 410 -12.32 16.20 -22.47
C ARG A 410 -13.25 16.49 -23.66
N SER A 411 -14.35 15.74 -23.82
CA SER A 411 -15.36 16.07 -24.82
C SER A 411 -16.02 17.41 -24.48
N LYS A 412 -16.15 18.30 -25.48
CA LYS A 412 -16.69 19.66 -25.29
C LYS A 412 -18.09 19.65 -24.68
N ASP A 413 -18.89 18.64 -25.00
CA ASP A 413 -20.25 18.47 -24.49
C ASP A 413 -20.26 18.22 -22.99
N VAL A 414 -19.37 17.37 -22.47
CA VAL A 414 -19.28 17.11 -21.04
C VAL A 414 -18.68 18.30 -20.30
N GLN A 415 -17.67 18.99 -20.84
CA GLN A 415 -17.14 20.20 -20.20
C GLN A 415 -18.23 21.27 -20.00
N SER A 416 -19.09 21.48 -21.00
CA SER A 416 -20.21 22.44 -20.88
C SER A 416 -21.21 22.03 -19.78
N ARG A 417 -21.54 20.73 -19.68
CA ARG A 417 -22.48 20.22 -18.68
C ARG A 417 -21.88 20.06 -17.29
N TYR A 418 -20.57 19.85 -17.19
CA TYR A 418 -19.88 19.74 -15.90
C TYR A 418 -19.84 21.08 -15.16
N GLY A 419 -19.72 22.18 -15.90
CA GLY A 419 -19.92 23.53 -15.36
C GLY A 419 -21.31 23.73 -14.76
N GLU A 420 -22.35 23.17 -15.40
CA GLU A 420 -23.73 23.18 -14.88
C GLU A 420 -23.92 22.23 -13.68
N TYR A 421 -23.24 21.08 -13.66
CA TYR A 421 -23.29 20.10 -12.58
C TYR A 421 -22.72 20.64 -11.27
N ASN A 422 -21.56 21.29 -11.32
CA ASN A 422 -20.94 21.92 -10.15
C ASN A 422 -21.77 23.08 -9.58
N GLN A 423 -22.73 23.61 -10.35
CA GLN A 423 -23.70 24.60 -9.90
C GLN A 423 -24.97 23.97 -9.30
N GLY A 424 -25.01 22.65 -9.11
CA GLY A 424 -26.10 21.91 -8.48
C GLY A 424 -27.38 21.79 -9.34
N ASN A 425 -27.33 22.18 -10.61
CA ASN A 425 -28.55 22.40 -11.40
C ASN A 425 -29.06 21.18 -12.18
N ARG A 426 -28.27 20.12 -12.42
CA ARG A 426 -28.73 18.91 -13.14
C ARG A 426 -27.98 17.64 -12.74
N ARG A 427 -28.70 16.52 -12.61
CA ARG A 427 -28.10 15.18 -12.67
C ARG A 427 -27.69 14.87 -14.12
N LEU A 428 -26.41 14.71 -14.35
CA LEU A 428 -25.88 14.12 -15.58
C LEU A 428 -26.18 12.62 -15.55
N GLU A 429 -27.29 12.20 -16.17
CA GLU A 429 -27.52 10.81 -16.59
C GLU A 429 -26.55 10.53 -17.73
N ILE A 430 -25.47 9.82 -17.41
CA ILE A 430 -24.52 9.36 -18.40
C ILE A 430 -24.58 7.85 -18.35
N THR A 431 -24.75 7.25 -19.53
CA THR A 431 -24.65 5.80 -19.74
C THR A 431 -23.26 5.32 -19.34
N LYS A 432 -23.22 4.12 -18.78
CA LYS A 432 -21.97 3.41 -18.43
C LYS A 432 -21.07 3.32 -19.67
N LEU A 433 -19.76 3.43 -19.44
CA LEU A 433 -18.77 3.42 -20.50
C LEU A 433 -18.46 1.98 -20.88
N ASP A 434 -18.67 1.67 -22.16
CA ASP A 434 -18.10 0.48 -22.77
C ASP A 434 -16.61 0.74 -23.03
N VAL A 435 -15.76 0.17 -22.17
CA VAL A 435 -14.31 0.35 -22.22
C VAL A 435 -13.70 -0.87 -22.90
N ASN A 436 -13.27 -0.71 -24.15
CA ASN A 436 -12.46 -1.74 -24.81
C ASN A 436 -11.03 -1.71 -24.23
N THR A 437 -10.77 -2.63 -23.31
CA THR A 437 -9.46 -2.81 -22.65
C THR A 437 -8.43 -3.49 -23.55
N GLY A 438 -8.85 -4.12 -24.65
CA GLY A 438 -8.05 -5.05 -25.42
C GLY A 438 -7.75 -6.36 -24.67
N GLN A 439 -8.36 -6.58 -23.51
CA GLN A 439 -8.22 -7.76 -22.66
C GLN A 439 -9.57 -8.46 -22.56
N GLU A 440 -9.76 -9.53 -23.35
CA GLU A 440 -11.03 -10.26 -23.42
C GLU A 440 -11.47 -10.78 -22.05
N TRP A 441 -10.53 -11.31 -21.25
CA TRP A 441 -10.80 -11.82 -19.91
C TRP A 441 -11.46 -10.78 -19.00
N LEU A 442 -11.07 -9.50 -19.10
CA LEU A 442 -11.58 -8.45 -18.22
C LEU A 442 -13.00 -8.03 -18.62
N ASN A 443 -13.35 -8.17 -19.90
CA ASN A 443 -14.67 -7.83 -20.42
C ASN A 443 -15.72 -8.90 -20.08
N SER A 444 -15.31 -10.11 -19.74
CA SER A 444 -16.19 -11.21 -19.31
C SER A 444 -16.32 -11.34 -17.79
N LEU A 445 -15.58 -10.54 -17.00
CA LEU A 445 -15.67 -10.60 -15.55
C LEU A 445 -16.91 -9.91 -15.02
N GLU A 446 -17.78 -10.71 -14.40
CA GLU A 446 -18.94 -10.25 -13.63
C GLU A 446 -19.01 -11.02 -12.31
N ASP A 447 -19.56 -10.36 -11.28
CA ASP A 447 -19.86 -10.98 -9.97
C ASP A 447 -18.69 -11.66 -9.23
N VAL A 448 -17.43 -11.27 -9.52
CA VAL A 448 -16.25 -11.85 -8.87
C VAL A 448 -16.25 -11.53 -7.36
N PRO A 449 -16.11 -12.52 -6.47
CA PRO A 449 -15.94 -12.26 -5.04
C PRO A 449 -14.54 -11.72 -4.75
N PHE A 450 -14.46 -10.52 -4.18
CA PHE A 450 -13.19 -9.92 -3.73
C PHE A 450 -13.00 -10.06 -2.22
N TYR A 451 -11.79 -10.41 -1.82
CA TYR A 451 -11.38 -10.56 -0.43
C TYR A 451 -10.19 -9.66 -0.11
N ALA A 452 -10.01 -9.36 1.18
CA ALA A 452 -8.82 -8.68 1.69
C ALA A 452 -8.34 -9.37 2.96
N LEU A 453 -7.02 -9.44 3.13
CA LEU A 453 -6.43 -10.04 4.32
C LEU A 453 -6.60 -9.12 5.53
N ASP A 454 -6.37 -7.82 5.33
CA ASP A 454 -6.61 -6.75 6.28
C ASP A 454 -7.15 -5.52 5.52
N PHE A 455 -8.47 -5.38 5.44
CA PHE A 455 -9.07 -4.31 4.63
C PHE A 455 -8.77 -2.92 5.21
N GLU A 456 -8.81 -2.78 6.53
CA GLU A 456 -8.67 -1.47 7.19
C GLU A 456 -7.24 -0.95 7.06
N LYS A 457 -6.22 -1.82 7.14
CA LYS A 457 -4.83 -1.39 6.95
C LYS A 457 -4.43 -1.19 5.49
N ASN A 458 -5.06 -1.90 4.56
CA ASN A 458 -4.59 -1.96 3.17
C ASN A 458 -5.38 -1.05 2.21
N SER A 459 -6.58 -0.62 2.60
CA SER A 459 -7.38 0.32 1.80
C SER A 459 -6.95 1.77 2.02
N LEU A 460 -7.02 2.58 0.96
CA LEU A 460 -6.90 4.03 1.04
C LEU A 460 -8.30 4.63 0.85
N VAL A 461 -8.71 5.51 1.77
CA VAL A 461 -9.96 6.23 1.62
C VAL A 461 -9.75 7.38 0.66
N TRP A 462 -10.04 7.14 -0.63
CA TRP A 462 -9.84 8.15 -1.67
C TRP A 462 -10.72 9.39 -1.47
N LYS A 463 -11.98 9.16 -1.11
CA LYS A 463 -12.99 10.19 -0.89
C LYS A 463 -13.96 9.68 0.16
N GLU A 464 -14.10 10.42 1.25
CA GLU A 464 -15.15 10.21 2.24
C GLU A 464 -16.12 11.39 2.13
N GLU A 465 -17.42 11.11 2.00
CA GLU A 465 -18.46 12.15 1.99
C GLU A 465 -18.89 12.56 3.41
N ILE A 466 -17.93 12.60 4.33
CA ILE A 466 -18.08 13.11 5.69
C ILE A 466 -17.20 14.36 5.77
N ASP A 467 -17.78 15.50 6.13
CA ASP A 467 -17.08 16.78 6.28
C ASP A 467 -15.89 16.62 7.24
N GLU A 468 -14.68 16.51 6.69
CA GLU A 468 -13.40 17.12 7.11
C GLU A 468 -12.23 16.34 6.50
N GLY A 469 -11.56 16.95 5.52
CA GLY A 469 -10.50 16.32 4.74
C GLY A 469 -9.09 16.57 5.29
N ALA A 470 -8.23 15.55 5.16
CA ALA A 470 -6.77 15.70 5.05
C ALA A 470 -6.09 14.38 4.59
N GLU A 471 -6.06 14.05 3.28
CA GLU A 471 -5.31 12.87 2.79
C GLU A 471 -4.45 13.08 1.52
N TYR A 472 -4.31 14.30 0.99
CA TYR A 472 -3.65 14.52 -0.32
C TYR A 472 -2.23 15.11 -0.26
N THR A 473 -1.50 14.94 0.83
CA THR A 473 -0.11 15.42 0.94
C THR A 473 0.86 14.24 0.89
N GLY A 474 1.62 14.12 -0.19
CA GLY A 474 2.78 13.24 -0.30
C GLY A 474 4.06 14.00 -0.01
N ASN A 475 5.14 13.29 0.29
CA ASN A 475 6.42 13.89 0.66
C ASN A 475 6.94 14.86 -0.43
N GLU A 476 6.79 14.46 -1.70
CA GLU A 476 7.20 15.18 -2.91
C GLU A 476 6.45 14.66 -4.15
N ALA A 477 5.13 14.82 -4.18
CA ALA A 477 4.36 14.48 -5.38
C ALA A 477 5.06 14.99 -6.64
N ARG A 478 5.32 14.13 -7.62
CA ARG A 478 5.76 14.52 -8.97
C ARG A 478 4.52 14.68 -9.81
N PRO A 479 3.88 15.84 -9.76
CA PRO A 479 2.49 15.94 -10.13
C PRO A 479 2.29 15.71 -11.65
N ALA A 480 3.31 16.09 -12.41
CA ALA A 480 3.40 15.87 -13.85
C ALA A 480 3.52 14.39 -14.28
N THR A 481 3.69 13.44 -13.36
CA THR A 481 3.84 12.02 -13.68
C THR A 481 2.72 11.19 -13.06
N GLU A 482 2.16 10.24 -13.81
CA GLU A 482 1.11 9.33 -13.33
C GLU A 482 1.57 8.41 -12.19
N ASP A 483 2.88 8.15 -12.10
CA ASP A 483 3.52 7.36 -11.04
C ASP A 483 3.47 8.01 -9.64
N SER A 484 2.81 9.15 -9.49
CA SER A 484 2.71 9.87 -8.20
C SER A 484 1.47 9.54 -7.39
N ILE A 485 0.61 8.65 -7.87
CA ILE A 485 -0.59 8.21 -7.15
C ILE A 485 -0.50 6.73 -6.82
N TYR A 486 -0.71 6.43 -5.54
CA TYR A 486 -0.92 5.08 -5.07
C TYR A 486 -2.33 4.59 -5.37
N LEU A 487 -2.42 3.41 -5.96
CA LEU A 487 -3.66 2.72 -6.26
C LEU A 487 -3.67 1.40 -5.50
N SER A 488 -4.83 1.01 -5.00
CA SER A 488 -5.06 -0.36 -4.55
C SER A 488 -4.99 -1.28 -5.76
N TYR A 489 -4.33 -2.42 -5.60
CA TYR A 489 -4.25 -3.46 -6.61
C TYR A 489 -5.02 -4.69 -6.15
N ALA A 490 -5.51 -5.46 -7.12
CA ALA A 490 -6.06 -6.78 -6.87
C ALA A 490 -5.35 -7.81 -7.73
N MET A 491 -5.17 -9.00 -7.16
CA MET A 491 -4.96 -10.24 -7.88
C MET A 491 -6.32 -10.82 -8.23
N VAL A 492 -6.54 -11.19 -9.49
CA VAL A 492 -7.75 -11.86 -9.94
C VAL A 492 -7.35 -13.20 -10.54
N VAL A 493 -7.92 -14.28 -10.01
CA VAL A 493 -7.72 -15.64 -10.51
C VAL A 493 -8.97 -16.04 -11.27
N ILE A 494 -8.79 -16.51 -12.50
CA ILE A 494 -9.87 -17.01 -13.38
C ILE A 494 -9.61 -18.47 -13.73
N ALA A 495 -10.67 -19.26 -13.84
CA ALA A 495 -10.59 -20.61 -14.39
C ALA A 495 -10.46 -20.51 -15.91
N GLU A 496 -9.71 -21.41 -16.57
CA GLU A 496 -9.93 -21.64 -18.00
C GLU A 496 -11.37 -22.11 -18.16
N GLU A 497 -12.09 -21.51 -19.12
CA GLU A 497 -13.32 -22.13 -19.59
C GLU A 497 -12.92 -23.53 -20.06
N GLU A 498 -13.46 -24.57 -19.42
CA GLU A 498 -13.41 -25.91 -20.02
C GLU A 498 -14.16 -25.74 -21.34
N ASP A 499 -13.41 -25.51 -22.42
CA ASP A 499 -13.91 -25.50 -23.78
C ASP A 499 -14.81 -26.72 -23.86
N GLY A 500 -16.11 -26.47 -23.88
CA GLY A 500 -17.14 -27.48 -23.93
C GLY A 500 -17.09 -28.14 -25.29
N GLU A 501 -15.99 -28.82 -25.61
CA GLU A 501 -16.00 -29.98 -26.46
C GLU A 501 -16.85 -31.02 -25.72
N GLU A 502 -18.18 -30.85 -25.81
CA GLU A 502 -19.06 -31.98 -26.08
C GLU A 502 -18.46 -32.68 -27.31
N ARG A 503 -17.43 -33.53 -27.09
CA ARG A 503 -17.14 -34.63 -27.98
C ARG A 503 -18.37 -35.50 -27.89
N GLU A 504 -19.36 -35.19 -28.72
CA GLU A 504 -20.31 -36.17 -29.20
C GLU A 504 -19.45 -37.36 -29.61
N SER A 505 -19.45 -38.38 -28.77
CA SER A 505 -18.93 -39.68 -29.11
C SER A 505 -19.82 -40.16 -30.25
N GLU A 506 -19.41 -39.88 -31.48
CA GLU A 506 -19.85 -40.58 -32.68
C GLU A 506 -19.50 -42.06 -32.46
N ASN A 507 -20.43 -42.78 -31.84
CA ASN A 507 -20.52 -44.23 -31.92
C ASN A 507 -21.00 -44.55 -33.34
N GLU A 508 -20.07 -44.77 -34.27
CA GLU A 508 -20.29 -45.59 -35.46
C GLU A 508 -19.95 -47.07 -35.18
#